data_AF-W1XQ98-F1
#
_entry.id   AF-W1XQ98-F1
#
_cell.length_a   1.000
_cell.length_b   1.000
_cell.length_c   1.000
_cell.angle_alpha   90.00
_cell.angle_beta   90.00
_cell.angle_gamma   90.00
#
_symmetry.space_group_name_H-M   'P 1'
#
loop_
_entity.id
_entity.type
_entity.pdbx_description
1 polymer ?
#
loop_
_entity_poly.entity_id
_entity_poly.type
_entity_poly.pdbx_seq_one_letter_code
_entity_poly.pdbx_strand_id
1 'polypeptide(L)'
;SAAVDPAWESRSDWEIYKGIAKAFSQVCVGHLGKETDVVLQPLLHDSPAELSQPCEVLDWRKGECDLIPGKTAPNIVAVERDYPATY
;
A
#
# COMPACT_ATOMS: atom_id res chain seq x y z
N SER A 1 -0.41 -25.12 -15.33
CA SER A 1 0.78 -25.79 -15.90
C SER A 1 1.36 -24.90 -16.99
N ALA A 2 2.66 -24.96 -17.22
CA ALA A 2 3.26 -24.36 -18.41
C ALA A 2 3.25 -25.40 -19.55
N ALA A 3 2.98 -24.96 -20.78
CA ALA A 3 2.99 -25.85 -21.95
C ALA A 3 4.42 -26.29 -22.33
N VAL A 4 5.36 -25.36 -22.15
CA VAL A 4 6.82 -25.54 -22.22
C VAL A 4 7.44 -24.54 -21.25
N ASP A 5 8.66 -24.82 -20.81
CA ASP A 5 9.41 -23.90 -19.99
C ASP A 5 9.71 -22.58 -20.74
N PRO A 6 9.90 -21.46 -20.01
CA PRO A 6 10.24 -20.18 -20.62
C PRO A 6 11.43 -20.29 -21.56
N ALA A 7 11.26 -19.83 -22.80
CA ALA A 7 12.33 -19.86 -23.80
C ALA A 7 13.41 -18.82 -23.47
N TRP A 8 14.67 -19.14 -23.81
CA TRP A 8 15.83 -18.30 -23.50
C TRP A 8 15.90 -17.96 -22.00
N GLU A 9 16.19 -16.69 -21.67
CA GLU A 9 16.28 -16.19 -20.29
C GLU A 9 14.97 -15.58 -19.80
N SER A 10 13.87 -15.80 -20.54
CA SER A 10 12.56 -15.31 -20.11
C SER A 10 12.13 -16.00 -18.82
N ARG A 11 11.29 -15.31 -18.05
CA ARG A 11 10.80 -15.75 -16.75
C ARG A 11 9.34 -15.33 -16.63
N SER A 12 8.56 -16.04 -15.82
CA SER A 12 7.21 -15.57 -15.46
C SER A 12 7.31 -14.32 -14.59
N ASP A 13 6.27 -13.48 -14.60
CA ASP A 13 6.24 -12.28 -13.75
C ASP A 13 6.51 -12.59 -12.27
N TRP A 14 5.99 -13.73 -11.78
CA TRP A 14 6.24 -14.18 -10.42
C TRP A 14 7.73 -14.39 -10.12
N GLU A 15 8.46 -15.07 -11.01
CA GLU A 15 9.89 -15.32 -10.82
C GLU A 15 10.73 -14.05 -11.08
N ILE A 16 10.24 -13.14 -11.93
CA ILE A 16 10.85 -11.81 -12.11
C ILE A 16 10.75 -11.01 -10.81
N TYR A 17 9.54 -10.81 -10.27
CA TYR A 17 9.34 -10.02 -9.06
C TYR A 17 9.98 -10.65 -7.83
N LYS A 18 9.96 -11.99 -7.72
CA LYS A 18 10.70 -12.69 -6.67
C LYS A 18 12.21 -12.44 -6.77
N GLY A 19 12.78 -12.47 -7.97
CA GLY A 19 14.19 -12.14 -8.20
C GLY A 19 14.53 -10.68 -7.83
N ILE A 20 13.65 -9.74 -8.17
CA ILE A 20 13.77 -8.33 -7.79
C ILE A 20 13.71 -8.16 -6.27
N ALA A 21 12.73 -8.77 -5.60
CA ALA A 21 12.59 -8.72 -4.15
C ALA A 21 13.85 -9.23 -3.43
N LYS A 22 14.45 -10.30 -3.94
CA LYS A 22 15.72 -10.84 -3.42
C LYS A 22 16.86 -9.83 -3.51
N ALA A 23 17.04 -9.21 -4.68
CA ALA A 23 18.08 -8.21 -4.88
C ALA A 23 17.82 -6.96 -4.04
N PHE A 24 16.59 -6.47 -4.00
CA PHE A 24 16.18 -5.32 -3.18
C PHE A 24 16.50 -5.55 -1.70
N SER A 25 16.13 -6.70 -1.15
CA SER A 25 16.37 -7.03 0.26
C SER A 25 17.86 -7.02 0.65
N GLN A 26 18.75 -7.29 -0.30
CA GLN A 26 20.20 -7.21 -0.09
C GLN A 26 20.70 -5.77 -0.17
N VAL A 27 20.24 -5.01 -1.18
CA VAL A 27 20.74 -3.66 -1.47
C VAL A 27 20.17 -2.62 -0.51
N CYS A 28 19.02 -2.86 0.12
CA CYS A 28 18.40 -1.91 1.04
C CYS A 28 19.09 -1.85 2.42
N VAL A 29 19.91 -2.85 2.79
CA VAL A 29 20.56 -2.92 4.10
C VAL A 29 21.49 -1.73 4.30
N GLY A 30 21.35 -1.05 5.44
CA GLY A 30 22.08 0.19 5.73
C GLY A 30 21.39 1.46 5.23
N HIS A 31 20.31 1.33 4.46
CA HIS A 31 19.47 2.43 3.98
C HIS A 31 18.04 2.35 4.50
N LEU A 32 17.46 1.15 4.55
CA LEU A 32 16.08 0.88 5.00
C LEU A 32 16.06 -0.40 5.85
N GLY A 33 15.53 -0.30 7.07
CA GLY A 33 15.42 -1.38 8.05
C GLY A 33 13.97 -1.72 8.37
N LYS A 34 13.61 -1.66 9.66
CA LYS A 34 12.23 -1.74 10.13
C LYS A 34 11.69 -0.33 10.28
N GLU A 35 10.80 0.06 9.38
CA GLU A 35 10.31 1.42 9.29
C GLU A 35 8.80 1.48 9.51
N THR A 36 8.35 2.58 10.12
CA THR A 36 6.94 2.90 10.24
C THR A 36 6.52 3.84 9.11
N ASP A 37 5.65 3.36 8.22
CA ASP A 37 5.10 4.12 7.10
C ASP A 37 3.71 4.69 7.43
N VAL A 38 3.42 5.93 7.01
CA VAL A 38 2.12 6.58 7.22
C VAL A 38 1.34 6.53 5.90
N VAL A 39 0.35 5.64 5.85
CA VAL A 39 -0.44 5.37 4.65
C VAL A 39 -1.82 6.02 4.76
N LEU A 40 -2.20 6.74 3.71
CA LEU A 40 -3.55 7.28 3.57
C LEU A 40 -4.43 6.25 2.86
N GLN A 41 -5.47 5.77 3.53
CA GLN A 41 -6.43 4.83 2.97
C GLN A 41 -7.79 5.52 2.76
N PRO A 42 -8.33 5.51 1.54
CA PRO A 42 -9.63 6.11 1.28
C PRO A 42 -10.76 5.41 2.07
N LEU A 43 -11.90 6.07 2.12
CA LEU A 43 -13.12 5.49 2.66
C LEU A 43 -13.58 4.39 1.69
N LEU A 44 -13.56 3.14 2.15
CA LEU A 44 -13.85 1.98 1.31
C LEU A 44 -15.33 1.65 1.36
N HIS A 45 -15.85 1.16 0.23
CA HIS A 45 -17.11 0.42 0.20
C HIS A 45 -16.98 -0.90 0.96
N ASP A 46 -18.11 -1.49 1.34
CA ASP A 46 -18.22 -2.73 2.11
C ASP A 46 -17.47 -2.63 3.46
N SER A 47 -17.41 -1.42 4.01
CA SER A 47 -16.81 -1.12 5.31
C SER A 47 -17.68 -0.12 6.06
N PRO A 48 -17.62 -0.05 7.41
CA PRO A 48 -18.40 0.94 8.17
C PRO A 48 -18.16 2.40 7.72
N ALA A 49 -17.00 2.69 7.13
CA ALA A 49 -16.64 4.01 6.63
C ALA A 49 -17.41 4.41 5.35
N GLU A 50 -18.13 3.49 4.71
CA GLU A 50 -18.96 3.79 3.54
C GLU A 50 -20.08 4.79 3.87
N LEU A 51 -20.56 4.79 5.12
CA LEU A 51 -21.60 5.69 5.63
C LEU A 51 -21.01 7.02 6.15
N SER A 52 -20.13 7.63 5.35
CA SER A 52 -19.32 8.79 5.77
C SER A 52 -20.06 10.13 5.76
N GLN A 53 -20.46 10.60 4.58
CA GLN A 53 -21.18 11.87 4.36
C GLN A 53 -22.51 11.59 3.64
N PRO A 54 -23.60 11.35 4.38
CA PRO A 54 -24.83 10.81 3.80
C PRO A 54 -25.72 11.85 3.09
N CYS A 55 -25.62 13.13 3.44
CA CYS A 55 -26.59 14.15 3.00
C CYS A 55 -25.99 15.24 2.10
N GLU A 56 -24.75 15.65 2.38
CA GLU A 56 -24.11 16.78 1.73
C GLU A 56 -22.60 16.54 1.65
N VAL A 57 -21.94 17.23 0.72
CA VAL A 57 -20.50 17.13 0.50
C VAL A 57 -19.84 18.33 1.15
N LEU A 58 -19.04 18.09 2.20
CA LEU A 58 -18.32 19.11 2.95
C LEU A 58 -16.80 18.92 2.77
N ASP A 59 -16.08 20.00 2.46
CA ASP A 59 -14.63 20.04 2.34
C ASP A 59 -13.97 20.66 3.57
N TRP A 60 -13.27 19.84 4.35
CA TRP A 60 -12.54 20.27 5.55
C TRP A 60 -11.47 21.33 5.24
N ARG A 61 -10.90 21.37 4.02
CA ARG A 61 -9.90 22.39 3.64
C ARG A 61 -10.50 23.78 3.52
N LYS A 62 -11.82 23.87 3.31
CA LYS A 62 -12.56 25.13 3.26
C LYS A 62 -13.16 25.53 4.60
N GLY A 63 -12.97 24.71 5.64
CA GLY A 63 -13.56 24.91 6.96
C GLY A 63 -15.06 24.56 7.03
N GLU A 64 -15.57 23.78 6.06
CA GLU A 64 -16.98 23.36 6.02
C GLU A 64 -17.26 22.21 7.02
N CYS A 65 -16.23 21.47 7.42
CA CYS A 65 -16.27 20.42 8.43
C CYS A 65 -14.88 20.21 9.07
N ASP A 66 -14.84 19.46 10.18
CA ASP A 66 -13.57 19.04 10.80
C ASP A 66 -12.87 17.95 9.96
N LEU A 67 -11.53 17.89 10.02
CA LEU A 67 -10.76 16.78 9.46
C LEU A 67 -10.84 15.57 10.41
N ILE A 68 -11.65 14.59 10.04
CA ILE A 68 -11.87 13.34 10.80
C ILE A 68 -11.43 12.17 9.91
N PRO A 69 -10.26 11.56 10.17
CA PRO A 69 -9.80 10.38 9.43
C PRO A 69 -10.83 9.26 9.51
N GLY A 70 -11.15 8.65 8.37
CA GLY A 70 -12.15 7.59 8.29
C GLY A 70 -13.60 8.08 8.18
N LYS A 71 -13.83 9.39 8.09
CA LYS A 71 -15.18 9.96 7.89
C LYS A 71 -15.21 11.15 6.92
N THR A 72 -14.53 12.25 7.24
CA THR A 72 -14.47 13.44 6.37
C THR A 72 -13.13 13.54 5.64
N ALA A 73 -12.17 12.67 5.98
CA ALA A 73 -10.87 12.51 5.35
C ALA A 73 -10.50 11.01 5.24
N PRO A 74 -9.50 10.62 4.44
CA PRO A 74 -8.95 9.27 4.43
C PRO A 74 -8.51 8.82 5.83
N ASN A 75 -8.52 7.52 6.10
CA ASN A 75 -7.84 6.96 7.26
C ASN A 75 -6.34 7.26 7.17
N ILE A 76 -5.71 7.56 8.31
CA ILE A 76 -4.26 7.74 8.42
C ILE A 76 -3.73 6.56 9.22
N VAL A 77 -3.04 5.63 8.56
CA VAL A 77 -2.67 4.32 9.11
C VAL A 77 -1.16 4.20 9.24
N ALA A 78 -0.68 3.77 10.41
CA ALA A 78 0.71 3.37 10.58
C ALA A 78 0.90 1.92 10.13
N VAL A 79 1.84 1.69 9.21
CA VAL A 79 2.17 0.37 8.65
C VAL A 79 3.64 0.07 8.89
N GLU A 80 3.92 -0.99 9.63
CA GLU A 80 5.30 -1.46 9.85
C GLU A 80 5.80 -2.22 8.62
N ARG A 81 6.99 -1.87 8.12
CA ARG A 81 7.65 -2.51 6.98
C ARG A 81 9.04 -2.97 7.36
N ASP A 82 9.30 -4.26 7.25
CA ASP A 82 10.63 -4.86 7.42
C ASP A 82 11.28 -5.02 6.04
N TYR A 83 12.00 -3.98 5.58
CA TYR A 83 12.53 -3.94 4.20
C TYR A 83 13.57 -5.04 3.92
N PRO A 84 14.53 -5.36 4.82
CA PRO A 84 15.43 -6.50 4.63
C PRO A 84 14.72 -7.86 4.54
N ALA A 85 13.47 -7.97 5.02
CA ALA A 85 12.65 -9.18 4.98
C ALA A 85 11.62 -9.19 3.82
N THR A 86 11.85 -8.42 2.76
CA THR A 86 10.93 -8.34 1.60
C THR A 86 10.92 -9.62 0.75
N TYR A 87 12.01 -10.39 0.74
CA TYR A 87 12.13 -11.69 0.06
C TYR A 87 11.94 -12.87 1.03
#